data_AF-A0AAN5AZR8-F1
#
_entry.id   AF-A0AAN5AZR8-F1
#
_cell.length_a   1.000
_cell.length_b   1.000
_cell.length_c   1.000
_cell.angle_alpha   90.00
_cell.angle_beta   90.00
_cell.angle_gamma   90.00
#
_symmetry.space_group_name_H-M   'P 1'
#
loop_
_entity.id
_entity.type
_entity.pdbx_description
1 polymer ?
#
loop_
_entity_poly.entity_id
_entity_poly.type
_entity_poly.pdbx_seq_one_letter_code
_entity_poly.pdbx_strand_id
1 'polypeptide(L)'
;MKQAFGRLLVGLATALVLCSPVAAQWVFPPGSSLDVPAGGQTDLGCSALDMQGTLNLNGGTVTVDTDATFSSGSNVTGSNGVISVGGNLISGGNINTGNNTVVLRDGCDPGNTSQISGNFVFQNLTLSSTTGRTFVLPAGTNITVLGTLTVQGAPGQNVQLVSSNGTTAVVNLGPNATVVRNFATVTGTVQLGALPNLAAIPTLSEYGLMLLSLLIGMAMFWKRRDIEAHARRIS
;
A
#
# COMPACT_ATOMS: atom_id res chain seq x y z
N MET A 1 -8.85 61.73 23.36
CA MET A 1 -9.58 60.68 22.59
C MET A 1 -8.79 60.07 21.42
N LYS A 2 -7.95 60.80 20.67
CA LYS A 2 -7.19 60.24 19.52
C LYS A 2 -6.15 59.15 19.86
N GLN A 3 -5.58 59.14 21.06
CA GLN A 3 -4.54 58.17 21.45
C GLN A 3 -5.06 56.81 21.94
N ALA A 4 -6.34 56.72 22.34
CA ALA A 4 -6.95 55.46 22.75
C ALA A 4 -7.29 54.58 21.52
N PHE A 5 -7.65 55.20 20.40
CA PHE A 5 -8.02 54.51 19.17
C PHE A 5 -6.82 53.85 18.47
N GLY A 6 -5.65 54.49 18.50
CA GLY A 6 -4.41 53.91 17.93
C GLY A 6 -3.88 52.70 18.71
N ARG A 7 -4.05 52.69 20.03
CA ARG A 7 -3.67 51.54 20.88
C ARG A 7 -4.58 50.33 20.67
N LEU A 8 -5.86 50.58 20.38
CA LEU A 8 -6.85 49.52 20.10
C LEU A 8 -6.60 48.86 18.72
N LEU A 9 -6.18 49.64 17.73
CA LEU A 9 -5.82 49.15 16.39
C LEU A 9 -4.52 48.32 16.38
N VAL A 10 -3.50 48.71 17.16
CA VAL A 10 -2.26 47.93 17.27
C VAL A 10 -2.49 46.63 18.04
N GLY A 11 -3.33 46.64 19.09
CA GLY A 11 -3.70 45.42 19.81
C GLY A 11 -4.44 44.41 18.92
N LEU A 12 -5.35 44.87 18.06
CA LEU A 12 -6.09 44.00 17.13
C LEU A 12 -5.18 43.40 16.06
N ALA A 13 -4.27 44.20 15.48
CA ALA A 13 -3.31 43.74 14.48
C ALA A 13 -2.34 42.67 15.02
N THR A 14 -1.98 42.75 16.31
CA THR A 14 -1.08 41.77 16.94
C THR A 14 -1.78 40.43 17.22
N ALA A 15 -3.09 40.45 17.50
CA ALA A 15 -3.88 39.24 17.71
C ALA A 15 -4.13 38.45 16.41
N LEU A 16 -4.26 39.14 15.27
CA LEU A 16 -4.40 38.51 13.95
C LEU A 16 -3.10 37.86 13.43
N VAL A 17 -1.93 38.30 13.90
CA VAL A 17 -0.62 37.72 13.51
C VAL A 17 -0.25 36.48 14.34
N LEU A 18 -0.82 36.32 15.54
CA LEU A 18 -0.58 35.17 16.42
C LEU A 18 -1.51 33.98 16.14
N CYS A 19 -2.53 34.15 15.30
CA CYS A 19 -3.44 33.09 14.91
C CYS A 19 -2.90 32.38 13.66
N SER A 20 -1.86 31.56 13.84
CA SER A 20 -1.45 30.59 12.80
C SER A 20 -2.66 29.73 12.42
N PRO A 21 -2.90 29.42 11.13
CA PRO A 21 -3.91 28.43 10.76
C PRO A 21 -3.44 27.06 11.27
N VAL A 22 -3.86 26.69 12.47
CA VAL A 22 -3.89 25.29 12.87
C VAL A 22 -4.98 24.64 12.01
N ALA A 23 -4.59 23.69 11.16
CA ALA A 23 -5.56 22.86 10.46
C ALA A 23 -6.49 22.23 11.50
N ALA A 24 -7.80 22.33 11.27
CA ALA A 24 -8.76 21.67 12.14
C ALA A 24 -8.42 20.17 12.18
N GLN A 25 -8.33 19.60 13.37
CA GLN A 25 -7.99 18.20 13.59
C GLN A 25 -9.08 17.56 14.44
N TRP A 26 -9.57 16.41 13.99
CA TRP A 26 -10.46 15.55 14.75
C TRP A 26 -9.65 14.53 15.49
N VAL A 27 -9.65 14.64 16.82
CA VAL A 27 -8.93 13.71 17.69
C VAL A 27 -9.94 12.81 18.39
N PHE A 28 -9.74 11.50 18.28
CA PHE A 28 -10.48 10.48 19.01
C PHE A 28 -9.54 9.85 20.03
N PRO A 29 -9.56 10.30 21.30
CA PRO A 29 -8.61 9.87 22.31
C PRO A 29 -8.71 8.36 22.62
N PRO A 30 -7.71 7.78 23.30
CA PRO A 30 -7.78 6.40 23.77
C PRO A 30 -9.04 6.16 24.61
N GLY A 31 -9.71 5.03 24.35
CA GLY A 31 -10.98 4.67 25.01
C GLY A 31 -12.24 5.30 24.41
N SER A 32 -12.10 6.22 23.45
CA SER A 32 -13.23 6.68 22.63
C SER A 32 -13.56 5.69 21.50
N SER A 33 -14.79 5.73 21.01
CA SER A 33 -15.20 5.04 19.79
C SER A 33 -15.86 6.00 18.81
N LEU A 34 -15.56 5.80 17.52
CA LEU A 34 -16.33 6.35 16.41
C LEU A 34 -17.07 5.19 15.75
N ASP A 35 -18.37 5.11 15.98
CA ASP A 35 -19.24 4.08 15.42
C ASP A 35 -19.99 4.63 14.21
N VAL A 36 -19.69 4.09 13.03
CA VAL A 36 -20.39 4.44 11.79
C VAL A 36 -21.19 3.21 11.31
N PRO A 37 -22.53 3.22 11.48
CA PRO A 37 -23.39 2.10 11.13
C PRO A 37 -23.55 1.98 9.61
N ALA A 38 -24.20 0.90 9.17
CA ALA A 38 -24.43 0.62 7.76
C ALA A 38 -25.15 1.79 7.06
N GLY A 39 -24.56 2.25 5.95
CA GLY A 39 -25.08 3.40 5.20
C GLY A 39 -24.83 4.77 5.87
N GLY A 40 -24.26 4.79 7.08
CA GLY A 40 -23.81 6.01 7.74
C GLY A 40 -22.57 6.59 7.05
N GLN A 41 -22.47 7.91 7.03
CA GLN A 41 -21.30 8.62 6.53
C GLN A 41 -20.83 9.64 7.55
N THR A 42 -19.52 9.66 7.82
CA THR A 42 -18.86 10.71 8.58
C THR A 42 -17.85 11.37 7.67
N ASP A 43 -18.05 12.65 7.37
CA ASP A 43 -17.15 13.43 6.53
C ASP A 43 -16.48 14.50 7.39
N LEU A 44 -15.15 14.41 7.50
CA LEU A 44 -14.32 15.36 8.22
C LEU A 44 -13.81 16.49 7.31
N GLY A 45 -14.15 16.43 6.01
CA GLY A 45 -13.73 17.37 4.99
C GLY A 45 -12.22 17.57 4.97
N CYS A 46 -11.79 18.81 4.79
CA CYS A 46 -10.37 19.18 4.78
C CYS A 46 -9.72 19.24 6.19
N SER A 47 -10.28 18.51 7.18
CA SER A 47 -9.72 18.42 8.53
C SER A 47 -8.91 17.13 8.67
N ALA A 48 -7.83 17.16 9.44
CA ALA A 48 -7.02 15.98 9.70
C ALA A 48 -7.73 15.06 10.71
N LEU A 49 -7.50 13.75 10.59
CA LEU A 49 -7.98 12.74 11.53
C LEU A 49 -6.83 12.20 12.36
N ASP A 50 -7.01 12.16 13.68
CA ASP A 50 -6.14 11.44 14.62
C ASP A 50 -6.98 10.45 15.44
N MET A 51 -6.92 9.19 15.03
CA MET A 51 -7.56 8.06 15.72
C MET A 51 -6.59 7.46 16.73
N GLN A 52 -6.96 7.53 18.00
CA GLN A 52 -6.25 6.84 19.09
C GLN A 52 -7.14 5.82 19.82
N GLY A 53 -8.45 5.91 19.63
CA GLY A 53 -9.45 4.95 20.10
C GLY A 53 -9.89 3.93 19.03
N THR A 54 -11.15 3.50 19.11
CA THR A 54 -11.72 2.49 18.20
C THR A 54 -12.50 3.14 17.06
N LEU A 55 -12.20 2.77 15.82
CA LEU A 55 -13.00 3.08 14.65
C LEU A 55 -13.84 1.86 14.26
N ASN A 56 -15.16 1.92 14.42
CA ASN A 56 -16.04 0.81 14.10
C ASN A 56 -16.88 1.12 12.84
N LEU A 57 -16.60 0.40 11.76
CA LEU A 57 -17.24 0.61 10.46
C LEU A 57 -18.08 -0.61 10.10
N ASN A 58 -19.38 -0.57 10.41
CA ASN A 58 -20.27 -1.68 10.13
C ASN A 58 -21.04 -1.43 8.84
N GLY A 59 -20.33 -1.32 7.71
CA GLY A 59 -20.88 -0.88 6.41
C GLY A 59 -20.99 0.64 6.26
N GLY A 60 -20.41 1.40 7.19
CA GLY A 60 -20.33 2.86 7.15
C GLY A 60 -19.12 3.38 6.40
N THR A 61 -19.13 4.67 6.06
CA THR A 61 -17.99 5.35 5.41
C THR A 61 -17.47 6.47 6.30
N VAL A 62 -16.15 6.52 6.48
CA VAL A 62 -15.45 7.69 7.04
C VAL A 62 -14.60 8.31 5.93
N THR A 63 -14.75 9.61 5.78
CA THR A 63 -14.06 10.41 4.77
C THR A 63 -13.22 11.48 5.43
N VAL A 64 -11.95 11.55 5.03
CA VAL A 64 -10.97 12.55 5.46
C VAL A 64 -10.28 13.06 4.20
N ASP A 65 -10.43 14.32 3.84
CA ASP A 65 -9.80 14.85 2.61
C ASP A 65 -8.34 15.29 2.82
N THR A 66 -7.80 15.13 4.03
CA THR A 66 -6.39 15.41 4.35
C THR A 66 -5.75 14.19 5.01
N ASP A 67 -4.90 14.38 6.03
CA ASP A 67 -4.13 13.33 6.67
C ASP A 67 -4.97 12.54 7.67
N ALA A 68 -4.79 11.21 7.66
CA ALA A 68 -5.35 10.30 8.64
C ALA A 68 -4.23 9.60 9.41
N THR A 69 -4.19 9.82 10.71
CA THR A 69 -3.24 9.23 11.64
C THR A 69 -3.95 8.21 12.52
N PHE A 70 -3.37 7.01 12.62
CA PHE A 70 -3.81 5.95 13.51
C PHE A 70 -2.70 5.69 14.53
N SER A 71 -2.93 6.08 15.79
CA SER A 71 -1.96 5.86 16.87
C SER A 71 -1.83 4.36 17.20
N SER A 72 -0.77 3.97 17.92
CA SER A 72 -0.47 2.56 18.22
C SER A 72 -1.54 1.84 19.03
N GLY A 73 -2.38 2.58 19.76
CA GLY A 73 -3.52 2.06 20.52
C GLY A 73 -4.84 2.02 19.74
N SER A 74 -4.85 2.51 18.50
CA SER A 74 -6.07 2.56 17.71
C SER A 74 -6.45 1.20 17.15
N ASN A 75 -7.75 0.96 17.03
CA ASN A 75 -8.30 -0.29 16.53
C ASN A 75 -9.37 0.00 15.48
N VAL A 76 -9.29 -0.67 14.33
CA VAL A 76 -10.31 -0.56 13.29
C VAL A 76 -11.11 -1.85 13.27
N THR A 77 -12.39 -1.76 13.60
CA THR A 77 -13.30 -2.90 13.69
C THR A 77 -14.47 -2.74 12.72
N GLY A 78 -15.35 -3.74 12.71
CA GLY A 78 -16.47 -3.81 11.78
C GLY A 78 -16.12 -4.53 10.49
N SER A 79 -17.00 -4.39 9.50
CA SER A 79 -16.90 -5.11 8.23
C SER A 79 -17.59 -4.33 7.12
N ASN A 80 -17.06 -4.45 5.90
CA ASN A 80 -17.62 -3.80 4.71
C ASN A 80 -17.66 -2.27 4.79
N GLY A 81 -16.93 -1.67 5.73
CA GLY A 81 -16.77 -0.24 5.85
C GLY A 81 -15.74 0.32 4.86
N VAL A 82 -15.80 1.64 4.66
CA VAL A 82 -14.85 2.37 3.81
C VAL A 82 -14.17 3.47 4.62
N ILE A 83 -12.84 3.49 4.59
CA ILE A 83 -12.01 4.60 5.10
C ILE A 83 -11.44 5.30 3.87
N SER A 84 -11.91 6.50 3.59
CA SER A 84 -11.45 7.30 2.46
C SER A 84 -10.54 8.43 2.95
N VAL A 85 -9.30 8.46 2.45
CA VAL A 85 -8.25 9.39 2.88
C VAL A 85 -7.73 10.17 1.67
N GLY A 86 -7.71 11.49 1.77
CA GLY A 86 -7.32 12.44 0.73
C GLY A 86 -5.91 13.00 0.89
N GLY A 87 -5.17 12.61 1.93
CA GLY A 87 -3.79 13.04 2.20
C GLY A 87 -2.89 11.86 2.52
N ASN A 88 -2.10 11.99 3.59
CA ASN A 88 -1.22 10.95 4.10
C ASN A 88 -1.97 9.98 5.01
N LEU A 89 -1.55 8.71 4.98
CA LEU A 89 -2.03 7.68 5.88
C LEU A 89 -0.88 7.23 6.78
N ILE A 90 -0.99 7.54 8.07
CA ILE A 90 0.11 7.40 9.03
C ILE A 90 -0.32 6.42 10.13
N SER A 91 0.54 5.45 10.42
CA SER A 91 0.39 4.56 11.56
C SER A 91 1.51 4.79 12.57
N GLY A 92 1.13 4.99 13.84
CA GLY A 92 2.02 4.97 15.00
C GLY A 92 2.30 3.56 15.53
N GLY A 93 1.67 2.52 14.98
CA GLY A 93 1.83 1.12 15.40
C GLY A 93 1.56 0.11 14.29
N ASN A 94 1.09 -1.09 14.64
CA ASN A 94 0.70 -2.09 13.65
C ASN A 94 -0.83 -2.09 13.51
N ILE A 95 -1.34 -1.47 12.45
CA ILE A 95 -2.79 -1.24 12.28
C ILE A 95 -3.35 -2.28 11.33
N ASN A 96 -4.37 -3.00 11.79
CA ASN A 96 -5.17 -3.90 10.97
C ASN A 96 -6.52 -3.25 10.71
N THR A 97 -6.88 -3.08 9.44
CA THR A 97 -8.14 -2.45 9.05
C THR A 97 -9.32 -3.42 9.06
N GLY A 98 -9.11 -4.68 9.45
CA GLY A 98 -10.13 -5.72 9.44
C GLY A 98 -10.71 -5.93 8.04
N ASN A 99 -11.98 -6.30 7.95
CA ASN A 99 -12.68 -6.53 6.68
C ASN A 99 -13.17 -5.24 5.99
N ASN A 100 -12.47 -4.13 6.22
CA ASN A 100 -12.81 -2.84 5.65
C ASN A 100 -11.93 -2.52 4.43
N THR A 101 -12.41 -1.59 3.62
CA THR A 101 -11.69 -1.09 2.45
C THR A 101 -11.09 0.27 2.77
N VAL A 102 -9.80 0.43 2.53
CA VAL A 102 -9.13 1.73 2.62
C VAL A 102 -8.92 2.27 1.22
N VAL A 103 -9.33 3.53 1.02
CA VAL A 103 -9.25 4.23 -0.26
C VAL A 103 -8.41 5.48 -0.07
N LEU A 104 -7.20 5.50 -0.60
CA LEU A 104 -6.45 6.74 -0.76
C LEU A 104 -6.87 7.39 -2.07
N ARG A 105 -7.28 8.65 -2.01
CA ARG A 105 -7.81 9.41 -3.15
C ARG A 105 -7.26 10.82 -3.22
N ASP A 106 -7.66 11.55 -4.25
CA ASP A 106 -7.49 13.00 -4.31
C ASP A 106 -8.28 13.66 -3.16
N GLY A 107 -7.66 14.63 -2.49
CA GLY A 107 -8.21 15.34 -1.35
C GLY A 107 -7.96 16.84 -1.42
N CYS A 108 -8.10 17.52 -0.28
CA CYS A 108 -7.88 18.96 -0.17
C CYS A 108 -6.40 19.35 -0.05
N ASP A 109 -5.50 18.38 0.12
CA ASP A 109 -4.07 18.65 0.21
C ASP A 109 -3.56 19.17 -1.15
N PRO A 110 -2.93 20.36 -1.21
CA PRO A 110 -2.38 20.92 -2.46
C PRO A 110 -1.24 20.08 -3.05
N GLY A 111 -0.68 19.14 -2.30
CA GLY A 111 0.34 18.22 -2.76
C GLY A 111 -0.22 17.13 -3.69
N ASN A 112 0.42 16.94 -4.84
CA ASN A 112 0.14 15.80 -5.73
C ASN A 112 0.82 14.49 -5.25
N THR A 113 1.00 14.36 -3.94
CA THR A 113 1.66 13.23 -3.28
C THR A 113 0.86 12.81 -2.05
N SER A 114 0.67 11.51 -1.88
CA SER A 114 0.12 10.91 -0.65
C SER A 114 1.08 9.85 -0.15
N GLN A 115 1.44 9.92 1.13
CA GLN A 115 2.38 8.97 1.73
C GLN A 115 1.66 8.01 2.68
N ILE A 116 1.99 6.72 2.56
CA ILE A 116 1.68 5.72 3.57
C ILE A 116 2.91 5.54 4.45
N SER A 117 2.76 5.70 5.77
CA SER A 117 3.86 5.58 6.73
C SER A 117 3.50 4.65 7.88
N GLY A 118 4.45 3.81 8.30
CA GLY A 118 4.24 2.82 9.35
C GLY A 118 3.65 1.51 8.81
N ASN A 119 3.13 0.69 9.73
CA ASN A 119 2.77 -0.69 9.44
C ASN A 119 1.26 -0.86 9.31
N PHE A 120 0.83 -1.37 8.16
CA PHE A 120 -0.59 -1.58 7.86
C PHE A 120 -0.87 -2.98 7.31
N VAL A 121 -1.97 -3.54 7.79
CA VAL A 121 -2.60 -4.74 7.24
C VAL A 121 -3.97 -4.36 6.71
N PHE A 122 -4.15 -4.44 5.39
CA PHE A 122 -5.37 -4.10 4.69
C PHE A 122 -6.09 -5.37 4.22
N GLN A 123 -7.41 -5.42 4.35
CA GLN A 123 -8.19 -6.40 3.60
C GLN A 123 -8.32 -5.96 2.14
N ASN A 124 -8.72 -4.72 1.88
CA ASN A 124 -8.74 -4.14 0.55
C ASN A 124 -8.11 -2.75 0.59
N LEU A 125 -7.18 -2.48 -0.33
CA LEU A 125 -6.52 -1.20 -0.48
C LEU A 125 -6.75 -0.68 -1.90
N THR A 126 -7.32 0.51 -2.01
CA THR A 126 -7.52 1.20 -3.28
C THR A 126 -6.73 2.50 -3.28
N LEU A 127 -5.84 2.64 -4.25
CA LEU A 127 -5.07 3.85 -4.52
C LEU A 127 -5.64 4.46 -5.80
N SER A 128 -6.43 5.51 -5.68
CA SER A 128 -7.14 6.11 -6.82
C SER A 128 -6.77 7.58 -6.97
N SER A 129 -6.50 8.04 -8.19
CA SER A 129 -6.34 9.47 -8.45
C SER A 129 -6.77 9.82 -9.86
N THR A 130 -7.43 10.96 -9.98
CA THR A 130 -7.82 11.59 -11.24
C THR A 130 -6.80 12.63 -11.71
N THR A 131 -5.92 13.08 -10.81
CA THR A 131 -4.91 14.12 -11.04
C THR A 131 -3.50 13.57 -11.31
N GLY A 132 -3.33 12.24 -11.29
CA GLY A 132 -2.04 11.60 -11.52
C GLY A 132 -1.14 11.61 -10.28
N ARG A 133 -1.74 11.45 -9.10
CA ARG A 133 -1.04 11.53 -7.82
C ARG A 133 0.04 10.48 -7.66
N THR A 134 1.09 10.84 -6.94
CA THR A 134 2.16 9.91 -6.55
C THR A 134 1.88 9.36 -5.15
N PHE A 135 1.71 8.03 -5.05
CA PHE A 135 1.61 7.34 -3.77
C PHE A 135 2.98 6.84 -3.33
N VAL A 136 3.46 7.36 -2.21
CA VAL A 136 4.73 6.99 -1.59
C VAL A 136 4.46 5.87 -0.58
N LEU A 137 5.01 4.69 -0.84
CA LEU A 137 4.92 3.54 0.06
C LEU A 137 6.12 3.52 1.02
N PRO A 138 5.94 3.02 2.25
CA PRO A 138 7.04 2.88 3.20
C PRO A 138 8.02 1.82 2.68
N ALA A 139 9.32 2.10 2.83
CA ALA A 139 10.38 1.18 2.46
C ALA A 139 10.29 -0.14 3.26
N GLY A 140 10.68 -1.26 2.65
CA GLY A 140 10.61 -2.58 3.28
C GLY A 140 9.21 -3.17 3.32
N THR A 141 8.99 -4.11 4.22
CA THR A 141 7.78 -4.97 4.25
C THR A 141 6.76 -4.48 5.29
N ASN A 142 6.31 -3.24 5.14
CA ASN A 142 5.43 -2.59 6.12
C ASN A 142 3.94 -2.60 5.72
N ILE A 143 3.62 -3.01 4.48
CA ILE A 143 2.23 -3.12 4.01
C ILE A 143 1.92 -4.56 3.66
N THR A 144 0.82 -5.08 4.20
CA THR A 144 0.24 -6.37 3.80
C THR A 144 -1.19 -6.16 3.29
N VAL A 145 -1.51 -6.68 2.12
CA VAL A 145 -2.85 -6.66 1.53
C VAL A 145 -3.36 -8.10 1.39
N LEU A 146 -4.44 -8.43 2.10
CA LEU A 146 -4.97 -9.79 2.18
C LEU A 146 -5.97 -10.13 1.07
N GLY A 147 -6.66 -9.12 0.53
CA GLY A 147 -7.68 -9.23 -0.51
C GLY A 147 -7.25 -8.45 -1.74
N THR A 148 -7.93 -7.35 -2.08
CA THR A 148 -7.65 -6.66 -3.34
C THR A 148 -6.80 -5.41 -3.15
N LEU A 149 -5.71 -5.32 -3.91
CA LEU A 149 -4.96 -4.09 -4.15
C LEU A 149 -5.40 -3.50 -5.49
N THR A 150 -6.06 -2.35 -5.47
CA THR A 150 -6.44 -1.62 -6.68
C THR A 150 -5.60 -0.36 -6.81
N VAL A 151 -5.01 -0.16 -7.98
CA VAL A 151 -4.28 1.07 -8.32
C VAL A 151 -4.91 1.64 -9.59
N GLN A 152 -5.53 2.81 -9.48
CA GLN A 152 -6.36 3.37 -10.53
C GLN A 152 -6.03 4.85 -10.77
N GLY A 153 -5.55 5.16 -11.98
CA GLY A 153 -5.42 6.52 -12.49
C GLY A 153 -6.54 6.90 -13.45
N ALA A 154 -6.42 8.08 -14.06
CA ALA A 154 -7.25 8.53 -15.18
C ALA A 154 -6.46 8.50 -16.50
N PRO A 155 -7.13 8.44 -17.67
CA PRO A 155 -6.45 8.47 -18.97
C PRO A 155 -5.56 9.72 -19.12
N GLY A 156 -4.27 9.52 -19.37
CA GLY A 156 -3.28 10.61 -19.47
C GLY A 156 -2.79 11.17 -18.14
N GLN A 157 -3.34 10.72 -17.01
CA GLN A 157 -2.94 11.08 -15.65
C GLN A 157 -2.68 9.81 -14.85
N ASN A 158 -1.57 9.15 -15.17
CA ASN A 158 -1.22 7.89 -14.55
C ASN A 158 -0.84 8.10 -13.07
N VAL A 159 -1.35 7.24 -12.20
CA VAL A 159 -0.91 7.18 -10.80
C VAL A 159 0.51 6.64 -10.74
N GLN A 160 1.37 7.26 -9.94
CA GLN A 160 2.73 6.78 -9.71
C GLN A 160 2.85 6.10 -8.35
N LEU A 161 3.46 4.92 -8.33
CA LEU A 161 3.84 4.24 -7.08
C LEU A 161 5.35 4.32 -6.92
N VAL A 162 5.80 4.91 -5.82
CA VAL A 162 7.20 5.08 -5.46
C VAL A 162 7.45 4.62 -4.04
N SER A 163 8.68 4.23 -3.74
CA SER A 163 9.08 3.92 -2.37
C SER A 163 9.69 5.13 -1.67
N SER A 164 9.48 5.24 -0.37
CA SER A 164 10.19 6.19 0.48
C SER A 164 11.70 5.89 0.52
N ASN A 165 12.53 6.92 0.61
CA ASN A 165 13.96 6.81 0.94
C ASN A 165 14.82 5.97 -0.03
N GLY A 166 14.37 5.74 -1.28
CA GLY A 166 15.16 5.11 -2.34
C GLY A 166 15.46 3.62 -2.17
N THR A 167 14.91 2.96 -1.15
CA THR A 167 15.00 1.50 -0.95
C THR A 167 13.72 0.82 -1.41
N THR A 168 13.73 -0.48 -1.69
CA THR A 168 12.55 -1.17 -2.25
C THR A 168 11.40 -1.24 -1.23
N ALA A 169 10.23 -0.72 -1.59
CA ALA A 169 8.99 -0.96 -0.85
C ALA A 169 8.41 -2.31 -1.28
N VAL A 170 8.09 -3.18 -0.32
CA VAL A 170 7.51 -4.49 -0.56
C VAL A 170 6.10 -4.51 0.00
N VAL A 171 5.11 -4.62 -0.90
CA VAL A 171 3.72 -4.85 -0.52
C VAL A 171 3.49 -6.36 -0.47
N ASN A 172 3.35 -6.91 0.73
CA ASN A 172 3.01 -8.31 0.89
C ASN A 172 1.58 -8.57 0.44
N LEU A 173 1.40 -9.54 -0.45
CA LEU A 173 0.09 -9.96 -0.91
C LEU A 173 -0.26 -11.27 -0.20
N GLY A 174 -1.48 -11.37 0.31
CA GLY A 174 -2.04 -12.60 0.85
C GLY A 174 -2.18 -13.69 -0.22
N PRO A 175 -2.37 -14.96 0.18
CA PRO A 175 -2.42 -16.09 -0.75
C PRO A 175 -3.55 -16.01 -1.80
N ASN A 176 -4.61 -15.24 -1.52
CA ASN A 176 -5.74 -15.00 -2.43
C ASN A 176 -5.81 -13.52 -2.88
N ALA A 177 -4.75 -12.75 -2.65
CA ALA A 177 -4.80 -11.33 -2.93
C ALA A 177 -4.73 -11.07 -4.43
N THR A 178 -5.55 -10.14 -4.91
CA THR A 178 -5.61 -9.76 -6.32
C THR A 178 -5.06 -8.36 -6.51
N VAL A 179 -4.34 -8.13 -7.60
CA VAL A 179 -3.78 -6.81 -7.93
C VAL A 179 -4.41 -6.31 -9.22
N VAL A 180 -5.18 -5.23 -9.11
CA VAL A 180 -5.83 -4.55 -10.23
C VAL A 180 -5.06 -3.26 -10.49
N ARG A 181 -4.61 -3.06 -11.72
CA ARG A 181 -3.88 -1.85 -12.14
C ARG A 181 -4.50 -1.27 -13.39
N ASN A 182 -4.91 -0.01 -13.33
CA ASN A 182 -5.45 0.72 -14.47
C ASN A 182 -4.84 2.14 -14.48
N PHE A 183 -4.21 2.55 -15.57
CA PHE A 183 -3.48 3.83 -15.66
C PHE A 183 -2.50 4.04 -14.48
N ALA A 184 -1.69 3.01 -14.16
CA ALA A 184 -0.76 3.03 -13.05
C ALA A 184 0.67 2.76 -13.51
N THR A 185 1.61 3.55 -13.00
CA THR A 185 3.06 3.42 -13.23
C THR A 185 3.72 2.99 -11.92
N VAL A 186 4.17 1.74 -11.87
CA VAL A 186 4.94 1.21 -10.73
C VAL A 186 6.42 1.41 -11.02
N THR A 187 7.10 2.22 -10.22
CA THR A 187 8.56 2.39 -10.35
C THR A 187 9.30 1.13 -9.89
N GLY A 188 10.52 0.90 -10.41
CA GLY A 188 11.33 -0.27 -10.06
C GLY A 188 11.72 -0.36 -8.57
N THR A 189 11.46 0.70 -7.80
CA THR A 189 11.61 0.73 -6.33
C THR A 189 10.43 0.13 -5.57
N VAL A 190 9.36 -0.30 -6.24
CA VAL A 190 8.18 -0.90 -5.59
C VAL A 190 7.97 -2.32 -6.10
N GLN A 191 7.87 -3.25 -5.15
CA GLN A 191 7.55 -4.64 -5.41
C GLN A 191 6.17 -4.97 -4.86
N LEU A 192 5.29 -5.46 -5.73
CA LEU A 192 3.96 -5.93 -5.37
C LEU A 192 3.96 -7.45 -5.30
N GLY A 193 3.72 -7.99 -4.12
CA GLY A 193 3.80 -9.42 -3.83
C GLY A 193 5.13 -9.86 -3.26
N ALA A 194 5.12 -11.06 -2.66
CA ALA A 194 6.35 -11.72 -2.24
C ALA A 194 7.32 -11.79 -3.42
N LEU A 195 8.63 -11.73 -3.12
CA LEU A 195 9.64 -12.06 -4.13
C LEU A 195 9.20 -13.40 -4.73
N PRO A 196 9.20 -13.56 -6.08
CA PRO A 196 9.10 -14.91 -6.60
C PRO A 196 10.19 -15.67 -5.86
N ASN A 197 9.78 -16.65 -5.05
CA ASN A 197 10.70 -17.69 -4.68
C ASN A 197 11.09 -18.22 -6.05
N LEU A 198 12.26 -17.81 -6.54
CA LEU A 198 12.91 -18.46 -7.64
C LEU A 198 13.13 -19.84 -7.08
N ALA A 199 12.12 -20.70 -7.18
CA ALA A 199 12.23 -22.11 -6.94
C ALA A 199 13.42 -22.44 -7.82
N ALA A 200 14.55 -22.71 -7.17
CA ALA A 200 15.78 -23.03 -7.85
C ALA A 200 15.35 -24.07 -8.87
N ILE A 201 15.44 -23.75 -10.16
CA ILE A 201 15.30 -24.78 -11.18
C ILE A 201 16.25 -25.84 -10.68
N PRO A 202 15.80 -27.06 -10.33
CA PRO A 202 16.69 -28.06 -9.81
C PRO A 202 17.65 -28.36 -10.96
N THR A 203 18.76 -27.64 -11.01
CA THR A 203 19.89 -27.96 -11.83
C THR A 203 20.32 -29.28 -11.24
N LEU A 204 20.16 -30.35 -12.00
CA LEU A 204 20.77 -31.63 -11.70
C LEU A 204 22.17 -31.32 -11.16
N SER A 205 22.48 -31.83 -9.96
CA SER A 205 23.80 -31.60 -9.37
C SER A 205 24.89 -31.97 -10.39
N GLU A 206 26.08 -31.42 -10.23
CA GLU A 206 27.22 -31.71 -11.12
C GLU A 206 27.41 -33.23 -11.34
N TYR A 207 27.13 -34.02 -10.31
CA TYR A 207 27.06 -35.49 -10.37
C TYR A 207 25.89 -36.05 -11.18
N GLY A 208 24.70 -35.43 -11.12
CA GLY A 208 23.54 -35.79 -11.94
C GLY A 208 23.76 -35.56 -13.44
N LEU A 209 24.46 -34.47 -13.80
CA LEU A 209 24.87 -34.23 -15.19
C LEU A 209 25.97 -35.21 -15.64
N MET A 210 26.96 -35.50 -14.79
CA MET A 210 27.95 -36.54 -15.07
C MET A 210 27.29 -37.90 -15.31
N LEU A 211 26.36 -38.31 -14.45
CA LEU A 211 25.72 -39.62 -14.53
C LEU A 211 24.82 -39.73 -15.78
N LEU A 212 24.09 -38.67 -16.13
CA LEU A 212 23.31 -38.62 -17.37
C LEU A 212 24.21 -38.68 -18.61
N SER A 213 25.34 -37.95 -18.62
CA SER A 213 26.30 -37.99 -19.73
C SER A 213 26.91 -39.38 -19.91
N LEU A 214 27.18 -40.08 -18.79
CA LEU A 214 27.72 -41.43 -18.80
C LEU A 214 26.69 -42.46 -19.28
N LEU A 215 25.43 -42.32 -18.87
CA LEU A 215 24.32 -43.16 -19.36
C LEU A 215 24.09 -43.00 -20.86
N ILE A 216 24.14 -41.76 -21.37
CA ILE A 216 24.01 -41.49 -22.80
C ILE A 216 25.19 -42.08 -23.58
N GLY A 217 26.42 -41.90 -23.08
CA GLY A 217 27.62 -42.51 -23.67
C GLY A 217 27.55 -44.04 -23.71
N MET A 218 27.06 -44.66 -22.63
CA MET A 218 26.88 -46.09 -22.54
C MET A 218 25.79 -46.57 -23.52
N ALA A 219 24.64 -45.92 -23.57
CA ALA A 219 23.57 -46.26 -24.52
C ALA A 219 24.03 -46.19 -25.98
N MET A 220 24.84 -45.18 -26.34
CA MET A 220 25.42 -45.08 -27.68
C MET A 220 26.42 -46.20 -27.98
N PHE A 221 27.23 -46.60 -27.00
CA PHE A 221 28.17 -47.71 -27.17
C PHE A 221 27.46 -49.04 -27.41
N TRP A 222 26.37 -49.31 -26.69
CA TRP A 222 25.59 -50.54 -26.85
C TRP A 222 24.90 -50.57 -28.22
N LYS A 223 24.25 -49.46 -28.61
CA LYS A 223 23.60 -49.35 -29.92
C LYS A 223 24.60 -49.51 -31.07
N ARG A 224 25.83 -49.00 -30.93
CA ARG A 224 26.89 -49.18 -31.94
C ARG A 224 27.29 -50.65 -32.07
N ARG A 225 27.42 -51.39 -30.97
CA ARG A 225 27.74 -52.82 -31.00
C ARG A 225 26.63 -53.64 -31.64
N ASP A 226 25.37 -53.30 -31.41
CA ASP A 226 24.24 -53.98 -32.02
C ASP A 226 24.20 -53.77 -33.54
N ILE A 227 24.52 -52.55 -34.01
CA ILE A 227 24.65 -52.24 -35.44
C ILE A 227 25.82 -53.01 -36.07
N GLU A 228 26.97 -53.05 -35.42
CA GLU A 228 28.14 -53.80 -35.90
C GLU A 228 27.90 -55.32 -35.90
N ALA A 229 27.09 -55.84 -34.98
CA ALA A 229 26.68 -57.24 -34.94
C ALA A 229 25.67 -57.59 -36.04
N HIS A 230 24.76 -56.68 -36.38
CA HIS A 230 23.83 -56.86 -37.51
C HIS A 230 24.53 -56.77 -38.87
N ALA A 231 25.50 -55.86 -39.02
CA ALA A 231 26.26 -55.73 -40.26
C ALA A 231 27.06 -57.00 -40.63
N ARG A 232 27.59 -57.73 -39.64
CA ARG A 232 28.31 -59.00 -39.87
C ARG A 232 27.41 -60.20 -40.18
N ARG A 233 26.10 -60.11 -39.96
CA ARG A 233 25.14 -61.17 -40.33
C ARG A 233 24.63 -61.06 -41.77
N ILE A 234 24.96 -59.98 -42.47
CA ILE A 234 24.47 -59.69 -43.83
C ILE A 234 25.60 -59.81 -44.88
N SER A 235 26.85 -60.02 -44.45
CA SER A 235 28.00 -60.42 -45.29
C SER A 235 28.23 -61.92 -45.25
#